data_AF-A0A356BH61-F1
#
_entry.id   AF-A0A356BH61-F1
#
_cell.length_a   1.000
_cell.length_b   1.000
_cell.length_c   1.000
_cell.angle_alpha   90.00
_cell.angle_beta   90.00
_cell.angle_gamma   90.00
#
_symmetry.space_group_name_H-M   'P 1'
#
loop_
_entity.id
_entity.type
_entity.pdbx_description
1 polymer ?
#
loop_
_entity_poly.entity_id
_entity_poly.type
_entity_poly.pdbx_seq_one_letter_code
_entity_poly.pdbx_strand_id
1 'polypeptide(L)'
;MKTSNTFKLTAAAAVLASVLLTGCNQANSTTATTTAEAVVAIPVESALTRQGEISSSYRTTATLEARGEAEVISKATGIVQQILVEEGDKVVAGQLLAQLDNERQQYSLNKEKAELNRLGSELKRMEEMYQRKLISADVFEKLQWQFDALQASVNLAELALKET
;
A
#
# COMPACT_ATOMS: atom_id res chain seq x y z
N MET A 1 46.80 -35.44 -60.77
CA MET A 1 47.21 -36.33 -61.88
C MET A 1 45.93 -36.87 -62.53
N LYS A 2 45.73 -37.00 -63.83
CA LYS A 2 46.32 -36.47 -65.08
C LYS A 2 45.41 -37.07 -66.20
N THR A 3 44.86 -36.23 -67.09
CA THR A 3 44.52 -36.44 -68.54
C THR A 3 43.84 -37.75 -69.00
N SER A 4 42.63 -37.70 -69.59
CA SER A 4 42.30 -37.55 -71.03
C SER A 4 42.31 -38.82 -71.91
N ASN A 5 41.13 -39.14 -72.46
CA ASN A 5 40.84 -39.15 -73.90
C ASN A 5 41.65 -40.06 -74.85
N THR A 6 41.19 -41.29 -75.06
CA THR A 6 41.41 -42.15 -76.25
C THR A 6 40.28 -43.19 -76.20
N PHE A 7 39.51 -43.53 -77.21
CA PHE A 7 39.83 -43.62 -78.62
C PHE A 7 38.51 -43.90 -79.32
N LYS A 8 38.24 -43.16 -80.38
CA LYS A 8 36.96 -43.07 -81.10
C LYS A 8 36.62 -44.34 -81.90
N LEU A 9 36.71 -45.54 -81.30
CA LEU A 9 36.75 -46.80 -82.05
C LEU A 9 35.69 -47.85 -81.66
N THR A 10 34.92 -47.66 -80.59
CA THR A 10 33.73 -48.49 -80.33
C THR A 10 32.48 -48.00 -81.09
N ALA A 11 32.62 -46.92 -81.88
CA ALA A 11 31.57 -46.25 -82.64
C ALA A 11 31.02 -47.04 -83.87
N ALA A 12 31.49 -48.25 -84.15
CA ALA A 12 30.99 -49.06 -85.28
C ALA A 12 30.43 -50.44 -84.88
N ALA A 13 30.76 -50.95 -83.69
CA ALA A 13 30.45 -52.34 -83.33
C ALA A 13 29.10 -52.52 -82.61
N ALA A 14 28.56 -51.48 -81.96
CA ALA A 14 27.22 -51.53 -81.38
C ALA A 14 26.10 -51.39 -82.43
N VAL A 15 26.45 -50.98 -83.65
CA VAL A 15 25.54 -50.83 -84.80
C VAL A 15 25.08 -52.18 -85.36
N LEU A 16 25.69 -53.30 -84.95
CA LEU A 16 25.38 -54.64 -85.48
C LEU A 16 24.61 -55.57 -84.52
N ALA A 17 24.36 -55.17 -83.27
CA ALA A 17 23.93 -56.09 -82.21
C ALA A 17 22.43 -56.12 -81.88
N SER A 18 21.56 -55.33 -82.52
CA SER A 18 20.13 -55.28 -82.13
C SER A 18 19.14 -55.33 -83.29
N VAL A 19 19.61 -55.62 -84.51
CA VAL A 19 18.79 -56.02 -85.68
C VAL A 19 17.98 -57.31 -85.43
N LEU A 20 18.05 -57.91 -84.23
CA LEU A 20 17.46 -59.22 -83.91
C LEU A 20 16.33 -59.23 -82.87
N LEU A 21 15.77 -58.09 -82.45
CA LEU A 21 14.54 -58.07 -81.63
C LEU A 21 13.37 -57.32 -82.28
N THR A 22 13.24 -57.43 -83.60
CA THR A 22 11.97 -57.24 -84.30
C THR A 22 10.95 -58.30 -83.85
N GLY A 23 10.15 -57.94 -82.84
CA GLY A 23 8.92 -58.62 -82.45
C GLY A 23 7.81 -57.58 -82.25
N CYS A 24 7.01 -57.36 -83.29
CA CYS A 24 5.78 -56.58 -83.32
C CYS A 24 4.89 -56.83 -82.06
N ASN A 25 4.19 -55.83 -81.53
CA ASN A 25 2.90 -55.46 -82.10
C ASN A 25 2.52 -53.98 -81.86
N GLN A 26 2.11 -53.33 -82.95
CA GLN A 26 1.65 -51.96 -83.06
C GLN A 26 0.32 -51.73 -82.33
N ALA A 27 0.24 -50.63 -81.58
CA ALA A 27 -0.93 -49.75 -81.60
C ALA A 27 -0.44 -48.31 -81.42
N ASN A 28 -0.32 -47.64 -82.56
CA ASN A 28 0.10 -46.26 -82.70
C ASN A 28 -1.12 -45.33 -82.46
N SER A 29 -1.03 -44.39 -81.52
CA SER A 29 -1.80 -43.14 -81.56
C SER A 29 -1.12 -42.02 -80.76
N THR A 30 -0.27 -41.27 -81.48
CA THR A 30 -0.21 -39.80 -81.53
C THR A 30 0.11 -39.01 -80.24
N THR A 31 1.35 -38.49 -80.22
CA THR A 31 1.77 -37.11 -79.91
C THR A 31 0.87 -36.23 -79.04
N ALA A 32 1.38 -35.72 -77.91
CA ALA A 32 1.78 -34.29 -77.77
C ALA A 32 1.78 -33.78 -76.31
N THR A 33 2.91 -33.17 -75.94
CA THR A 33 3.03 -31.92 -75.16
C THR A 33 2.96 -31.96 -73.62
N THR A 34 4.11 -31.67 -73.03
CA THR A 34 4.33 -31.08 -71.70
C THR A 34 3.40 -29.90 -71.46
N THR A 35 2.40 -30.07 -70.58
CA THR A 35 1.61 -28.95 -70.06
C THR A 35 2.23 -28.49 -68.75
N ALA A 36 2.84 -27.31 -68.78
CA ALA A 36 3.20 -26.57 -67.58
C ALA A 36 1.93 -26.34 -66.74
N GLU A 37 1.98 -26.74 -65.49
CA GLU A 37 0.89 -26.59 -64.52
C GLU A 37 0.57 -25.10 -64.35
N ALA A 38 -0.60 -24.68 -64.84
CA ALA A 38 -1.05 -23.30 -64.75
C ALA A 38 -1.45 -23.01 -63.31
N VAL A 39 -0.59 -22.33 -62.55
CA VAL A 39 -0.91 -21.82 -61.21
C VAL A 39 -2.02 -20.77 -61.37
N VAL A 40 -3.23 -21.12 -60.92
CA VAL A 40 -4.39 -20.21 -60.90
C VAL A 40 -4.11 -19.12 -59.86
N ALA A 41 -3.73 -17.93 -60.32
CA ALA A 41 -3.50 -16.78 -59.45
C ALA A 41 -4.86 -16.17 -59.05
N ILE A 42 -5.27 -16.39 -57.81
CA ILE A 42 -6.46 -15.77 -57.22
C ILE A 42 -6.07 -14.36 -56.78
N PRO A 43 -6.69 -13.29 -57.31
CA PRO A 43 -6.37 -11.93 -56.91
C PRO A 43 -6.81 -11.70 -55.45
N VAL A 44 -5.88 -11.21 -54.63
CA VAL A 44 -6.13 -10.85 -53.23
C VAL A 44 -5.65 -9.43 -52.98
N GLU A 45 -6.37 -8.71 -52.13
CA GLU A 45 -5.99 -7.38 -51.71
C GLU A 45 -5.01 -7.47 -50.53
N SER A 46 -3.92 -6.71 -50.58
CA SER A 46 -2.92 -6.70 -49.51
C SER A 46 -2.49 -5.28 -49.18
N ALA A 47 -2.06 -5.09 -47.93
CA ALA A 47 -1.56 -3.81 -47.44
C ALA A 47 -0.20 -4.01 -46.77
N LEU A 48 0.72 -3.06 -46.98
CA LEU A 48 2.05 -3.06 -46.35
C LEU A 48 1.94 -2.59 -44.90
N THR A 49 2.46 -3.38 -43.96
CA THR A 49 2.52 -3.00 -42.55
C THR A 49 3.62 -1.96 -42.32
N ARG A 50 3.37 -1.02 -41.41
CA ARG A 50 4.35 -0.01 -40.99
C ARG A 50 4.40 0.00 -39.47
N GLN A 51 5.61 0.06 -38.90
CA GLN A 51 5.78 0.34 -37.48
C GLN A 51 5.48 1.81 -37.21
N GLY A 52 4.63 2.06 -36.22
CA GLY A 52 4.32 3.37 -35.69
C GLY A 52 4.16 3.29 -34.18
N GLU A 53 4.18 4.43 -33.51
CA GLU A 53 3.95 4.46 -32.07
C GLU A 53 2.47 4.15 -31.78
N ILE A 54 2.25 3.26 -30.81
CA ILE A 54 0.94 2.87 -30.32
C ILE A 54 0.88 3.23 -28.85
N SER A 55 -0.01 4.14 -28.48
CA SER A 55 -0.30 4.46 -27.08
C SER A 55 -1.57 3.78 -26.62
N SER A 56 -1.52 3.08 -25.49
CA SER A 56 -2.69 2.55 -24.80
C SER A 56 -2.90 3.34 -23.50
N SER A 57 -4.09 3.90 -23.32
CA SER A 57 -4.46 4.59 -22.07
C SER A 57 -5.51 3.78 -21.32
N TYR A 58 -5.28 3.54 -20.03
CA TYR A 58 -6.24 2.90 -19.14
C TYR A 58 -6.96 3.95 -18.30
N ARG A 59 -8.28 4.04 -18.46
CA ARG A 59 -9.13 4.96 -17.68
C ARG A 59 -9.92 4.15 -16.68
N THR A 60 -9.72 4.46 -15.41
CA THR A 60 -10.48 3.85 -14.31
C THR A 60 -11.01 4.94 -13.39
N THR A 61 -11.98 4.60 -12.57
CA THR A 61 -12.56 5.46 -11.55
C THR A 61 -12.07 5.01 -10.19
N ALA A 62 -11.81 5.95 -9.30
CA ALA A 62 -11.47 5.68 -7.91
C ALA A 62 -12.33 6.56 -7.01
N THR A 63 -12.62 6.06 -5.82
CA THR A 63 -13.28 6.82 -4.77
C THR A 63 -12.27 7.73 -4.09
N LEU A 64 -12.68 8.96 -3.78
CA LEU A 64 -11.87 9.87 -2.97
C LEU A 64 -12.15 9.59 -1.49
N GLU A 65 -11.08 9.46 -0.71
CA GLU A 65 -11.15 9.31 0.75
C GLU A 65 -10.54 10.55 1.44
N ALA A 66 -10.99 10.81 2.66
CA ALA A 66 -10.44 11.88 3.47
C ALA A 66 -8.96 11.58 3.77
N ARG A 67 -8.10 12.61 3.67
CA ARG A 67 -6.67 12.46 4.00
C ARG A 67 -6.45 12.14 5.48
N GLY A 68 -7.38 12.56 6.34
CA GLY A 68 -7.38 12.27 7.77
C GLY A 68 -8.78 12.50 8.32
N GLU A 69 -9.16 11.64 9.26
CA GLU A 69 -10.44 11.66 9.94
C GLU A 69 -10.17 11.54 11.45
N ALA A 70 -10.90 12.32 12.25
CA ALA A 70 -10.77 12.31 13.69
C ALA A 70 -12.17 12.38 14.31
N GLU A 71 -12.55 11.32 15.01
CA GLU A 71 -13.77 11.29 15.80
C GLU A 71 -13.51 11.95 17.16
N VAL A 72 -14.24 13.02 17.47
CA VAL A 72 -14.07 13.76 18.73
C VAL A 72 -15.05 13.21 19.76
N ILE A 73 -14.50 12.57 20.81
CA ILE A 73 -15.28 11.98 21.91
C ILE A 73 -14.87 12.65 23.22
N SER A 74 -15.85 12.93 24.08
CA SER A 74 -15.62 13.44 25.43
C SER A 74 -14.93 12.39 26.30
N LYS A 75 -13.83 12.77 26.96
CA LYS A 75 -13.12 11.90 27.91
C LYS A 75 -13.81 11.83 29.27
N ALA A 76 -14.38 12.95 29.72
CA ALA A 76 -15.17 13.03 30.93
C ALA A 76 -16.67 12.87 30.65
N THR A 77 -17.40 12.34 31.63
CA THR A 77 -18.87 12.31 31.61
C THR A 77 -19.41 13.61 32.18
N GLY A 78 -20.33 14.26 31.46
CA GLY A 78 -20.95 15.51 31.90
C GLY A 78 -22.08 15.94 30.97
N ILE A 79 -22.77 17.00 31.37
CA ILE A 79 -23.78 17.66 30.53
C ILE A 79 -23.05 18.70 29.68
N VAL A 80 -23.36 18.78 28.39
CA VAL A 80 -22.82 19.82 27.51
C VAL A 80 -23.43 21.16 27.92
N GLN A 81 -22.59 22.08 28.37
CA GLN A 81 -22.99 23.44 28.76
C GLN A 81 -23.12 24.33 27.53
N GLN A 82 -22.17 24.23 26.60
CA GLN A 82 -22.14 25.06 25.40
C GLN A 82 -21.44 24.35 24.23
N ILE A 83 -21.93 24.58 23.02
CA ILE A 83 -21.27 24.24 21.76
C ILE A 83 -20.82 25.55 21.10
N LEU A 84 -19.57 25.60 20.65
CA LEU A 84 -18.89 26.83 20.18
C LEU A 84 -18.65 26.85 18.67
N VAL A 85 -19.02 25.79 17.96
CA VAL A 85 -18.80 25.60 16.53
C VAL A 85 -20.05 25.08 15.85
N GLU A 86 -20.23 25.41 14.58
CA GLU A 86 -21.35 24.93 13.76
C GLU A 86 -20.89 23.93 12.70
N GLU A 87 -21.86 23.20 12.13
CA GLU A 87 -21.60 22.24 11.07
C GLU A 87 -21.04 22.93 9.80
N GLY A 88 -19.87 22.47 9.34
CA GLY A 88 -19.19 23.04 8.18
C GLY A 88 -18.10 24.06 8.52
N ASP A 89 -17.94 24.43 9.79
CA ASP A 89 -16.87 25.31 10.23
C ASP A 89 -15.48 24.67 10.09
N LYS A 90 -14.51 25.50 9.70
CA LYS A 90 -13.09 25.09 9.67
C LYS A 90 -12.48 25.29 11.05
N VAL A 91 -12.11 24.20 11.69
CA VAL A 91 -11.46 24.21 13.00
C VAL A 91 -9.98 23.84 12.91
N VAL A 92 -9.19 24.31 13.86
CA VAL A 92 -7.76 23.98 13.99
C VAL A 92 -7.50 23.07 15.18
N ALA A 93 -6.38 22.36 15.17
CA ALA A 93 -6.00 21.49 16.28
C ALA A 93 -5.89 22.27 17.60
N GLY A 94 -6.56 21.77 18.64
CA GLY A 94 -6.59 22.39 19.97
C GLY A 94 -7.66 23.48 20.16
N GLN A 95 -8.48 23.75 19.14
CA GLN A 95 -9.63 24.66 19.28
C GLN A 95 -10.71 24.04 20.16
N LEU A 96 -11.29 24.85 21.04
CA LEU A 96 -12.40 24.45 21.90
C LEU A 96 -13.68 24.31 21.04
N LEU A 97 -14.28 23.11 21.06
CA LEU A 97 -15.48 22.80 20.26
C LEU A 97 -16.75 22.82 21.12
N ALA A 98 -16.67 22.23 22.32
CA ALA A 98 -17.76 22.18 23.28
C ALA A 98 -17.19 22.26 24.69
N GLN A 99 -17.99 22.76 25.62
CA GLN A 99 -17.67 22.84 27.04
C GLN A 99 -18.66 21.97 27.82
N LEU A 100 -18.13 21.10 28.67
CA LEU A 100 -18.94 20.31 29.60
C LEU A 100 -19.07 21.06 30.93
N ASP A 101 -20.16 20.80 31.65
CA ASP A 101 -20.30 21.24 33.04
C ASP A 101 -19.21 20.58 33.90
N ASN A 102 -18.36 21.44 34.48
CA ASN A 102 -17.17 21.06 35.23
C ASN A 102 -17.24 21.48 36.71
N GLU A 103 -18.38 21.97 37.20
CA GLU A 103 -18.48 22.49 38.57
C GLU A 103 -18.16 21.42 39.61
N ARG A 104 -18.65 20.18 39.40
CA ARG A 104 -18.40 19.05 40.31
C ARG A 104 -16.91 18.72 40.41
N GLN A 105 -16.22 18.70 39.28
CA GLN A 105 -14.80 18.41 39.16
C GLN A 105 -14.00 19.53 39.83
N GLN A 106 -14.40 20.78 39.63
CA GLN A 106 -13.80 21.94 40.29
C GLN A 106 -13.94 21.88 41.81
N TYR A 107 -15.12 21.55 42.34
CA TYR A 107 -15.33 21.39 43.78
C TYR A 107 -14.52 20.22 44.36
N SER A 108 -14.43 19.10 43.63
CA SER A 108 -13.59 17.96 44.04
C SER A 108 -12.12 18.35 44.11
N LEU A 109 -11.61 19.04 43.10
CA LEU A 109 -10.24 19.54 43.07
C LEU A 109 -9.96 20.51 44.22
N ASN A 110 -10.88 21.43 44.50
CA ASN A 110 -10.73 22.40 45.59
C ASN A 110 -10.68 21.71 46.96
N LYS A 111 -11.49 20.66 47.16
CA LYS A 111 -11.46 19.84 48.38
C LYS A 111 -10.10 19.17 48.56
N GLU A 112 -9.57 18.51 47.53
CA GLU A 112 -8.28 17.82 47.62
C GLU A 112 -7.11 18.79 47.80
N LYS A 113 -7.15 19.95 47.14
CA LYS A 113 -6.18 21.04 47.36
C LYS A 113 -6.20 21.55 48.80
N ALA A 114 -7.37 21.67 49.41
CA ALA A 114 -7.48 22.07 50.82
C ALA A 114 -6.83 21.05 51.75
N GLU A 115 -7.06 19.75 51.51
CA GLU A 115 -6.40 18.68 52.28
C GLU A 115 -4.89 18.66 52.07
N LEU A 116 -4.42 18.84 50.83
CA LEU A 116 -2.99 18.93 50.51
C LEU A 116 -2.33 20.09 51.26
N ASN A 117 -2.95 21.26 51.27
CA ASN A 117 -2.45 22.43 51.98
C ASN A 117 -2.42 22.19 53.50
N ARG A 118 -3.43 21.52 54.05
CA ARG A 118 -3.47 21.12 55.47
C ARG A 118 -2.30 20.21 55.80
N LEU A 119 -2.10 19.16 54.99
CA LEU A 119 -1.05 18.17 55.20
C LEU A 119 0.35 18.74 54.96
N GLY A 120 0.53 19.60 53.97
CA GLY A 120 1.79 20.30 53.71
C GLY A 120 2.17 21.25 54.84
N SER A 121 1.19 21.93 55.45
CA SER A 121 1.43 22.74 56.65
C SER A 121 1.84 21.88 57.85
N GLU A 122 1.28 20.68 57.97
CA GLU A 122 1.64 19.72 59.01
C GLU A 122 3.03 19.13 58.79
N LEU A 123 3.36 18.75 57.56
CA LEU A 123 4.69 18.26 57.16
C LEU A 123 5.75 19.31 57.47
N LYS A 124 5.53 20.56 57.11
CA LYS A 124 6.46 21.66 57.43
C LYS A 124 6.72 21.80 58.94
N ARG A 125 5.67 21.70 59.77
CA ARG A 125 5.83 21.73 61.24
C ARG A 125 6.62 20.52 61.75
N MET A 126 6.35 19.33 61.20
CA MET A 126 7.08 18.12 61.58
C MET A 126 8.54 18.16 61.12
N GLU A 127 8.83 18.73 59.95
CA GLU A 127 10.18 18.93 59.44
C GLU A 127 11.00 19.81 60.39
N GLU A 128 10.45 20.93 60.85
CA GLU A 128 11.10 21.80 61.84
C GLU A 128 11.41 21.06 63.15
N MET A 129 10.51 20.18 63.61
CA MET A 129 10.74 19.35 64.79
C MET A 129 11.76 18.23 64.54
N TYR A 130 11.81 17.66 63.34
CA TYR A 130 12.79 16.65 62.93
C TYR A 130 14.20 17.23 62.87
N GLN A 131 14.36 18.43 62.30
CA GLN A 131 15.64 19.16 62.28
C GLN A 131 16.15 19.44 63.70
N ARG A 132 15.23 19.68 64.65
CA ARG A 132 15.52 19.83 66.08
C ARG A 132 15.68 18.50 66.83
N LYS A 133 15.62 17.35 66.15
CA LYS A 133 15.70 15.98 66.69
C LYS A 133 14.62 15.66 67.75
N LEU A 134 13.44 16.27 67.63
CA LEU A 134 12.32 16.11 68.56
C LEU A 134 11.32 15.02 68.14
N ILE A 135 11.44 14.48 66.91
CA ILE A 135 10.61 13.39 66.38
C ILE A 135 11.47 12.31 65.72
N SER A 136 10.95 11.10 65.61
CA SER A 136 11.61 9.98 64.91
C SER A 136 11.54 10.14 63.39
N ALA A 137 12.53 9.58 62.69
CA ALA A 137 12.55 9.55 61.22
C ALA A 137 11.32 8.83 60.63
N ASP A 138 10.89 7.74 61.26
CA ASP A 138 9.70 6.97 60.85
C ASP A 138 8.42 7.83 60.80
N VAL A 139 8.22 8.73 61.76
CA VAL A 139 7.03 9.61 61.77
C VAL A 139 7.10 10.63 60.63
N PHE A 140 8.29 11.19 60.39
CA PHE A 140 8.50 12.13 59.29
C PHE A 140 8.32 11.47 57.91
N GLU A 141 8.93 10.31 57.69
CA GLU A 141 8.84 9.54 56.44
C GLU A 141 7.39 9.12 56.15
N LYS A 142 6.64 8.66 57.16
CA LYS A 142 5.21 8.35 57.01
C LYS A 142 4.39 9.55 56.57
N LEU A 143 4.68 10.73 57.12
CA LEU A 143 3.96 11.95 56.76
C LEU A 143 4.33 12.42 55.35
N GLN A 144 5.59 12.26 54.96
CA GLN A 144 6.06 12.52 53.60
C GLN A 144 5.36 11.61 52.58
N TRP A 145 5.27 10.31 52.84
CA TRP A 145 4.54 9.38 51.96
C TRP A 145 3.05 9.72 51.86
N GLN A 146 2.42 10.17 52.95
CA GLN A 146 1.03 10.63 52.91
C GLN A 146 0.88 11.90 52.07
N PHE A 147 1.82 12.84 52.17
CA PHE A 147 1.85 14.04 51.35
C PHE A 147 2.00 13.70 49.86
N ASP A 148 2.93 12.82 49.52
CA ASP A 148 3.15 12.38 48.14
C ASP A 148 1.93 11.64 47.57
N ALA A 149 1.28 10.80 48.38
CA ALA A 149 0.04 10.12 47.98
C ALA A 149 -1.11 11.09 47.72
N LEU A 150 -1.26 12.12 48.57
CA LEU A 150 -2.28 13.14 48.41
C LEU A 150 -1.97 14.10 47.25
N GLN A 151 -0.69 14.37 46.99
CA GLN A 151 -0.27 15.10 45.78
C GLN A 151 -0.66 14.34 44.51
N ALA A 152 -0.49 13.02 44.51
CA ALA A 152 -0.92 12.18 43.41
C ALA A 152 -2.44 12.24 43.20
N SER A 153 -3.24 12.28 44.28
CA SER A 153 -4.69 12.42 44.17
C SER A 153 -5.10 13.77 43.58
N VAL A 154 -4.49 14.88 44.04
CA VAL A 154 -4.74 16.22 43.50
C VAL A 154 -4.44 16.25 42.00
N ASN A 155 -3.33 15.65 41.57
CA ASN A 155 -2.97 15.58 40.16
C ASN A 155 -4.01 14.80 39.33
N LEU A 156 -4.60 13.74 39.90
CA LEU A 156 -5.69 13.01 39.25
C LEU A 156 -6.96 13.86 39.14
N ALA A 157 -7.30 14.62 40.19
CA ALA A 157 -8.43 15.54 40.17
C ALA A 157 -8.22 16.69 39.17
N GLU A 158 -7.00 17.19 39.01
CA GLU A 158 -6.65 18.19 37.99
C GLU A 158 -6.76 17.62 36.57
N LEU A 159 -6.33 16.38 36.37
CA LEU A 159 -6.47 15.71 35.08
C LEU A 159 -7.95 15.56 34.70
N ALA A 160 -8.79 15.13 35.64
CA ALA A 160 -10.23 14.99 35.43
C ALA A 160 -10.90 16.32 35.04
N LEU A 161 -10.46 17.45 35.62
CA LEU A 161 -10.95 18.78 35.27
C LEU A 161 -10.44 19.25 33.89
N LYS A 162 -9.22 18.86 33.49
CA LYS A 162 -8.68 19.21 32.17
C LYS A 162 -9.37 18.45 31.03
N GLU A 163 -10.03 17.33 31.36
CA GLU A 163 -10.73 16.46 30.41
C GLU A 163 -12.22 16.82 30.20
N THR A 164 -12.74 17.83 30.93
CA THR A 164 -14.09 18.42 30.80
C THR A 164 -14.06 19.75 30.05
#